data_AF-M0P184-F1
#
_entry.id   AF-M0P184-F1
#
_cell.length_a   1.000
_cell.length_b   1.000
_cell.length_c   1.000
_cell.angle_alpha   90.00
_cell.angle_beta   90.00
_cell.angle_gamma   90.00
#
_symmetry.space_group_name_H-M   'P 1'
#
loop_
_entity.id
_entity.type
_entity.pdbx_description
1 polymer ?
#
loop_
_entity_poly.entity_id
_entity_poly.type
_entity_poly.pdbx_seq_one_letter_code
_entity_poly.pdbx_strand_id
1 'polypeptide(L)'
;MRQSHHMVHMDGSLEEDYPEAAPYIREAVEEHGEEWVIENYFPDIVSLGVVMDIPQIDELPFFDETKHEAPTEQEQRERAEAYRQYRENLRNGTKPGDE
;
A
#
# COMPACT_ATOMS: atom_id res chain seq x y z
N MET A 1 17.59 20.95 22.27
CA MET A 1 16.35 20.17 22.22
C MET A 1 16.20 19.69 20.79
N ARG A 2 16.72 18.49 20.46
CA ARG A 2 16.46 17.87 19.17
C ARG A 2 15.14 17.14 19.30
N GLN A 3 14.21 17.47 18.41
CA GLN A 3 12.89 16.87 18.34
C GLN A 3 13.04 15.36 18.35
N SER A 4 12.27 14.71 19.22
CA SER A 4 12.07 13.27 19.23
C SER A 4 11.64 12.88 17.82
N HIS A 5 12.56 12.31 17.04
CA HIS A 5 12.15 11.47 15.93
C HIS A 5 11.33 10.37 16.59
N HIS A 6 10.02 10.40 16.34
CA HIS A 6 9.18 9.24 16.52
C HIS A 6 9.82 8.17 15.66
N MET A 7 10.67 7.35 16.27
CA MET A 7 11.28 6.20 15.65
C MET A 7 10.10 5.29 15.35
N VAL A 8 9.63 5.32 14.10
CA VAL A 8 8.51 4.52 13.59
C VAL A 8 8.73 3.11 14.12
N HIS A 9 7.95 2.71 15.12
CA HIS A 9 7.89 1.31 15.52
C HIS A 9 7.06 0.63 14.43
N MET A 10 7.68 0.38 13.28
CA MET A 10 7.31 -0.75 12.45
C MET A 10 7.58 -1.95 13.36
N ASP A 11 6.52 -2.47 13.98
CA ASP A 11 6.60 -3.63 14.84
C ASP A 11 7.30 -4.76 14.08
N GLY A 12 8.13 -5.55 14.77
CA GLY A 12 8.90 -6.63 14.15
C GLY A 12 8.02 -7.57 13.31
N SER A 13 6.73 -7.67 13.64
CA SER A 13 5.74 -8.45 12.88
C SER A 13 5.70 -8.09 11.39
N LEU A 14 5.77 -6.81 10.99
CA LEU A 14 5.68 -6.46 9.57
C LEU A 14 6.92 -6.92 8.78
N GLU A 15 8.11 -6.82 9.37
CA GLU A 15 9.35 -7.28 8.76
C GLU A 15 9.47 -8.81 8.75
N GLU A 16 8.87 -9.48 9.73
CA GLU A 16 8.84 -10.94 9.81
C GLU A 16 7.86 -11.56 8.81
N ASP A 17 6.65 -10.99 8.71
CA ASP A 17 5.58 -11.51 7.84
C ASP A 17 5.75 -11.05 6.39
N TYR A 18 6.25 -9.83 6.17
CA TYR A 18 6.39 -9.22 4.84
C TYR A 18 7.79 -8.64 4.59
N PRO A 19 8.87 -9.45 4.65
CA PRO A 19 10.25 -8.97 4.57
C PRO A 19 10.59 -8.22 3.28
N GLU A 20 9.90 -8.53 2.17
CA GLU A 20 10.11 -7.89 0.88
C GLU A 20 9.33 -6.58 0.73
N ALA A 21 8.15 -6.46 1.32
CA ALA A 21 7.30 -5.26 1.24
C ALA A 21 7.64 -4.23 2.33
N ALA A 22 8.06 -4.69 3.52
CA ALA A 22 8.43 -3.85 4.66
C ALA A 22 9.40 -2.70 4.34
N PRO A 23 10.48 -2.86 3.55
CA PRO A 23 11.36 -1.74 3.22
C PRO A 23 10.67 -0.65 2.41
N TYR A 24 9.78 -1.01 1.47
CA TYR A 24 9.04 -0.05 0.65
C TYR A 24 8.02 0.73 1.47
N ILE A 25 7.32 0.05 2.38
CA ILE A 25 6.34 0.69 3.28
C ILE A 25 7.05 1.65 4.23
N ARG A 26 8.23 1.27 4.75
CA ARG A 26 9.04 2.16 5.59
C ARG A 26 9.47 3.40 4.85
N GLU A 27 10.01 3.26 3.65
CA GLU A 27 10.43 4.39 2.83
C GLU A 27 9.25 5.36 2.57
N ALA A 28 8.08 4.82 2.23
CA ALA A 28 6.87 5.61 2.02
C ALA A 28 6.42 6.36 3.30
N VAL A 29 6.50 5.71 4.46
CA VAL A 29 6.19 6.35 5.76
C VAL A 29 7.22 7.42 6.10
N GLU A 30 8.51 7.18 5.86
CA GLU A 30 9.58 8.16 6.10
C GLU A 30 9.46 9.39 5.19
N GLU A 31 9.03 9.20 3.93
CA GLU A 31 8.89 10.27 2.95
C GLU A 31 7.59 11.08 3.12
N HIS A 32 6.46 10.41 3.38
CA HIS A 32 5.14 11.02 3.31
C HIS A 32 4.33 10.96 4.60
N GLY A 33 4.69 10.08 5.53
CA GLY A 33 3.97 9.84 6.78
C GLY A 33 2.91 8.73 6.69
N GLU A 34 2.56 8.19 7.85
CA GLU A 34 1.66 7.03 8.03
C GLU A 34 0.28 7.24 7.42
N GLU A 35 -0.34 8.39 7.68
CA GLU A 35 -1.69 8.72 7.18
C GLU A 35 -1.73 8.79 5.64
N TRP A 36 -0.69 9.39 5.03
CA TRP A 36 -0.56 9.43 3.58
C TRP A 36 -0.43 8.02 2.99
N VAL A 37 0.35 7.14 3.64
CA VAL A 37 0.55 5.75 3.19
C VAL A 37 -0.75 4.97 3.22
N ILE A 38 -1.59 5.15 4.23
CA ILE A 38 -2.92 4.51 4.29
C ILE A 38 -3.80 4.98 3.12
N GLU A 39 -3.84 6.29 2.86
CA GLU A 39 -4.65 6.87 1.79
C GLU A 39 -4.14 6.50 0.38
N ASN A 40 -2.83 6.40 0.21
CA ASN A 40 -2.15 6.18 -1.06
C ASN A 40 -1.53 4.78 -1.20
N TYR A 41 -1.97 3.83 -0.37
CA TYR A 41 -1.46 2.45 -0.37
C TYR A 41 -1.65 1.78 -1.75
N PHE A 42 -2.73 2.12 -2.44
CA PHE A 42 -3.14 1.53 -3.71
C PHE A 42 -2.25 1.85 -4.92
N PRO A 43 -1.95 3.11 -5.24
CA PRO A 43 -1.13 3.41 -6.41
C PRO A 43 0.27 2.78 -6.33
N ASP A 44 0.92 2.85 -5.16
CA ASP A 44 2.35 2.54 -5.05
C ASP A 44 2.64 1.15 -4.45
N ILE A 45 1.96 0.75 -3.37
CA ILE A 45 2.26 -0.52 -2.68
C ILE A 45 1.48 -1.69 -3.30
N VAL A 46 0.20 -1.52 -3.65
CA VAL A 46 -0.60 -2.61 -4.26
C VAL A 46 -0.05 -3.05 -5.63
N SER A 47 0.65 -2.16 -6.33
CA SER A 47 1.40 -2.50 -7.53
C SER A 47 2.51 -3.54 -7.29
N LEU A 48 3.10 -3.57 -6.09
CA LEU A 48 4.12 -4.56 -5.68
C LEU A 48 3.50 -5.94 -5.45
N GLY A 49 2.22 -6.00 -5.05
CA GLY A 49 1.41 -7.22 -4.88
C GLY A 49 1.29 -8.10 -6.14
N VAL A 50 1.74 -7.62 -7.30
CA VAL A 50 1.83 -8.41 -8.54
C VAL A 50 2.99 -9.39 -8.52
N VAL A 51 4.08 -9.06 -7.80
CA VAL A 51 5.35 -9.80 -7.85
C VAL A 51 5.81 -10.29 -6.47
N MET A 52 5.20 -9.81 -5.39
CA MET A 52 5.49 -10.20 -4.02
C MET A 52 4.24 -10.17 -3.15
N ASP A 53 4.30 -10.78 -1.97
CA ASP A 53 3.25 -10.66 -0.98
C ASP A 53 3.31 -9.28 -0.30
N ILE A 54 2.14 -8.71 -0.01
CA ILE A 54 2.03 -7.39 0.60
C ILE A 54 1.00 -7.41 1.72
N PRO A 55 1.22 -6.64 2.81
CA PRO A 55 0.22 -6.53 3.86
C PRO A 55 -1.02 -5.80 3.34
N GLN A 56 -2.18 -6.15 3.87
CA GLN A 56 -3.40 -5.35 3.76
C GLN A 56 -3.27 -4.09 4.63
N ILE A 57 -4.10 -3.08 4.34
CA ILE A 57 -4.08 -1.80 5.09
C ILE A 57 -4.33 -2.02 6.59
N ASP A 58 -5.22 -2.94 6.95
CA ASP A 58 -5.54 -3.29 8.34
C ASP A 58 -4.45 -4.13 9.04
N GLU A 59 -3.50 -4.68 8.29
CA GLU A 59 -2.31 -5.35 8.82
C GLU A 59 -1.15 -4.38 9.09
N LEU A 60 -1.27 -3.11 8.68
CA LEU A 60 -0.25 -2.11 8.93
C LEU A 60 -0.21 -1.75 10.42
N PRO A 61 0.97 -1.70 11.06
CA PRO A 61 1.09 -1.48 12.51
C PRO A 61 0.65 -0.08 12.97
N PHE A 62 0.51 0.86 12.03
CA PHE A 62 0.02 2.22 12.25
C PHE A 62 -1.42 2.43 11.78
N PHE A 63 -2.11 1.38 11.33
CA PHE A 63 -3.54 1.44 11.04
C PHE A 63 -4.35 1.54 12.33
N ASP A 64 -5.37 2.39 12.31
CA ASP A 64 -6.24 2.70 13.44
C ASP A 64 -7.66 2.76 12.90
N GLU A 65 -8.46 1.71 13.17
CA GLU A 65 -9.85 1.58 12.72
C GLU A 65 -10.76 2.74 13.17
N THR A 66 -10.37 3.49 14.21
CA THR A 66 -11.13 4.64 14.71
C THR A 66 -10.81 5.94 13.96
N LYS A 67 -9.69 5.98 13.24
CA LYS A 67 -9.22 7.16 12.49
C LYS A 67 -9.19 6.94 10.99
N HIS A 68 -9.00 5.70 10.56
CA HIS A 68 -8.76 5.33 9.18
C HIS A 68 -9.88 4.44 8.66
N GLU A 69 -10.46 4.83 7.53
CA GLU A 69 -11.39 3.99 6.80
C GLU A 69 -10.57 3.05 5.91
N ALA A 70 -10.41 1.79 6.33
CA ALA A 70 -9.84 0.77 5.47
C ALA A 70 -10.87 0.43 4.37
N PRO A 71 -10.50 0.51 3.07
CA PRO A 71 -11.32 -0.08 2.02
C PRO A 71 -11.50 -1.57 2.29
N THR A 72 -12.69 -2.09 2.02
CA THR A 72 -12.95 -3.53 2.19
C THR A 72 -12.05 -4.37 1.29
N GLU A 73 -11.75 -5.63 1.65
CA GLU A 73 -10.98 -6.54 0.78
C GLU A 73 -11.50 -6.59 -0.67
N GLN A 74 -12.82 -6.47 -0.85
CA GLN A 74 -13.43 -6.42 -2.17
C GLN A 74 -13.08 -5.13 -2.91
N GLU A 75 -13.26 -3.97 -2.29
CA GLU A 75 -12.87 -2.68 -2.87
C GLU A 75 -11.36 -2.62 -3.15
N GLN A 76 -10.56 -3.27 -2.30
CA GLN A 76 -9.13 -3.43 -2.49
C GLN A 76 -8.81 -4.23 -3.75
N ARG A 77 -9.45 -5.40 -3.94
CA ARG A 77 -9.27 -6.22 -5.15
C ARG A 77 -9.77 -5.52 -6.41
N GLU A 78 -10.92 -4.85 -6.35
CA GLU A 78 -11.51 -4.12 -7.48
C GLU A 78 -10.61 -2.97 -7.94
N ARG A 79 -10.02 -2.21 -7.00
CA ARG A 79 -9.05 -1.15 -7.33
C ARG A 79 -7.75 -1.72 -7.92
N ALA A 80 -7.25 -2.83 -7.35
CA ALA A 80 -6.05 -3.50 -7.86
C ALA A 80 -6.26 -4.05 -9.29
N GLU A 81 -7.43 -4.62 -9.56
CA GLU A 81 -7.82 -5.12 -10.88
C GLU A 81 -7.99 -3.97 -11.88
N ALA A 82 -8.67 -2.89 -11.51
CA ALA A 82 -8.81 -1.70 -12.35
C ALA A 82 -7.44 -1.09 -12.72
N TYR A 83 -6.50 -1.05 -11.77
CA TYR A 83 -5.16 -0.55 -12.02
C TYR A 83 -4.32 -1.49 -12.90
N ARG A 84 -4.43 -2.82 -12.70
CA ARG A 84 -3.86 -3.82 -13.60
C ARG A 84 -4.39 -3.64 -15.02
N GLN A 85 -5.70 -3.52 -15.18
CA GLN A 85 -6.34 -3.36 -16.48
C GLN A 85 -5.95 -2.05 -17.15
N TYR A 86 -5.84 -0.95 -16.40
CA TYR A 86 -5.30 0.31 -16.90
C TYR A 86 -3.86 0.15 -17.43
N ARG A 87 -2.98 -0.54 -16.70
CA ARG A 87 -1.60 -0.80 -17.13
C ARG A 87 -1.52 -1.71 -18.35
N GLU A 88 -2.35 -2.75 -18.41
CA GLU A 88 -2.42 -3.64 -19.57
C GLU A 88 -2.90 -2.89 -20.82
N ASN A 89 -3.91 -2.03 -20.66
CA ASN A 89 -4.40 -1.14 -21.71
C ASN A 89 -3.31 -0.17 -22.22
N LEU A 90 -2.56 0.47 -21.31
CA LEU A 90 -1.41 1.29 -21.69
C LEU A 90 -0.32 0.50 -22.41
N ARG A 91 -0.05 -0.74 -21.97
CA ARG A 91 1.00 -1.60 -22.55
C ARG A 91 0.61 -2.12 -23.94
N ASN A 92 -0.64 -2.48 -24.14
CA ASN A 92 -1.13 -3.08 -25.39
C ASN A 92 -1.73 -2.05 -26.35
N GLY A 93 -1.88 -0.79 -25.93
CA GLY A 93 -2.46 0.29 -26.73
C GLY A 93 -3.98 0.19 -26.90
N THR A 94 -4.65 -0.73 -26.21
CA THR A 94 -6.11 -0.86 -26.17
C THR A 94 -6.69 0.07 -25.11
N LYS A 95 -7.72 0.85 -25.44
CA LYS A 95 -8.46 1.62 -24.44
C LYS A 95 -9.57 0.74 -23.86
N PRO A 96 -9.97 0.97 -22.59
CA PRO A 96 -11.16 0.30 -22.05
C PRO A 96 -12.39 0.72 -22.88
N GLY A 97 -13.05 -0.27 -23.51
CA GLY A 97 -14.22 -0.06 -24.38
C GLY A 97 -14.00 -0.29 -25.88
N ASP A 98 -12.79 -0.66 -26.31
CA ASP A 98 -12.55 -1.20 -27.65
C ASP A 98 -12.79 -2.73 -27.65
N GLU A 99 -14.08 -3.13 -27.65
CA GLU A 99 -14.52 -4.47 -28.09
C GLU A 99 -15.04 -4.41 -29.54
#